data_AF-A0A9D7X6C2-F1
#
_entry.id   AF-A0A9D7X6C2-F1
#
_cell.length_a   1.000
_cell.length_b   1.000
_cell.length_c   1.000
_cell.angle_alpha   90.00
_cell.angle_beta   90.00
_cell.angle_gamma   90.00
#
_symmetry.space_group_name_H-M   'P 1'
#
loop_
_entity.id
_entity.type
_entity.pdbx_description
1 polymer ?
#
loop_
_entity_poly.entity_id
_entity_poly.type
_entity_poly.pdbx_seq_one_letter_code
_entity_poly.pdbx_strand_id
1 'polypeptide(L)'
;MTAKIILCSNCGAHNRIPKEKTKQKAACGDCSNILAVIGSKRPLIASLLGIIVNLWFVWVLVFIFIVLPHFENSTHKNSNGRTSNIRKISPDETLILDNGVLLTDGQAISPVEIKPGIISKSFASGVAPLEIKTQIGNDYYVKIVNIEDNKPSLTAYIIGGHPLR
;
A
#
# COMPACT_ATOMS: atom_id res chain seq x y z
N MET A 1 38.47 -29.20 39.10
CA MET A 1 38.19 -28.85 37.68
C MET A 1 36.83 -29.44 37.30
N THR A 2 35.83 -28.64 36.92
CA THR A 2 34.51 -29.19 36.56
C THR A 2 34.45 -29.46 35.06
N ALA A 3 34.23 -30.71 34.68
CA ALA A 3 34.09 -31.14 33.29
C ALA A 3 32.60 -31.38 32.96
N LYS A 4 32.19 -31.05 31.74
CA LYS A 4 30.86 -31.39 31.22
C LYS A 4 30.97 -32.70 30.42
N ILE A 5 30.12 -33.67 30.72
CA ILE A 5 30.01 -34.92 29.95
C ILE A 5 29.01 -34.71 28.83
N ILE A 6 29.38 -35.07 27.60
CA ILE A 6 28.55 -34.91 26.41
C ILE A 6 28.55 -36.21 25.62
N LEU A 7 27.40 -36.60 25.08
CA LEU A 7 27.26 -37.81 24.28
C LEU A 7 27.53 -37.49 22.81
N CYS A 8 28.32 -38.32 22.14
CA CYS A 8 28.50 -38.19 20.69
C CYS A 8 27.23 -38.62 19.96
N SER A 9 26.70 -37.78 19.08
CA SER A 9 25.53 -38.10 18.25
C SER A 9 25.81 -39.15 17.18
N ASN A 10 27.07 -39.46 16.91
CA ASN A 10 27.48 -40.41 15.86
C ASN A 10 27.75 -41.82 16.40
N CYS A 11 28.56 -41.93 17.47
CA CYS A 11 28.94 -43.24 18.03
C CYS A 11 28.42 -43.51 19.46
N GLY A 12 27.77 -42.54 20.11
CA GLY A 12 27.29 -42.71 21.49
C GLY A 12 28.36 -42.62 22.58
N ALA A 13 29.62 -42.36 22.24
CA ALA A 13 30.70 -42.23 23.23
C ALA A 13 30.48 -41.04 24.18
N HIS A 14 30.83 -41.22 25.45
CA HIS A 14 30.81 -40.17 26.47
C HIS A 14 32.13 -39.38 26.45
N ASN A 15 32.07 -38.12 26.04
CA ASN A 15 33.23 -37.24 25.95
C ASN A 15 33.22 -36.23 27.09
N ARG A 16 34.37 -36.02 27.76
CA ARG A 16 34.53 -35.05 28.85
C ARG A 16 35.16 -33.77 28.31
N ILE A 17 34.43 -32.66 28.37
CA ILE A 17 34.91 -31.36 27.91
C ILE A 17 35.18 -30.45 29.12
N PRO A 18 36.41 -29.91 29.29
CA PRO A 18 36.69 -28.89 30.30
C PRO A 18 35.86 -27.63 30.03
N LYS A 19 35.25 -27.04 31.07
CA LYS A 19 34.39 -25.84 30.91
C LYS A 19 35.09 -24.69 30.18
N GLU A 20 36.40 -24.52 30.38
CA GLU A 20 37.24 -23.51 29.73
C GLU A 20 37.30 -23.67 28.20
N LYS A 21 37.15 -24.90 27.70
CA LYS A 21 37.25 -25.23 26.26
C LYS A 21 35.90 -25.41 25.56
N THR A 22 34.78 -25.14 26.24
CA THR A 22 33.42 -25.32 25.66
C THR A 22 33.15 -24.44 24.44
N LYS A 23 33.93 -23.37 24.23
CA LYS A 23 33.82 -22.48 23.06
C LYS A 23 34.65 -22.94 21.85
N GLN A 24 35.56 -23.90 22.03
CA GLN A 24 36.40 -24.43 20.95
C GLN A 24 35.74 -25.65 20.31
N LYS A 25 36.03 -25.91 19.03
CA LYS A 25 35.56 -27.12 18.35
C LYS A 25 36.22 -28.34 19.01
N ALA A 26 35.41 -29.23 19.58
CA ALA A 26 35.87 -30.50 20.13
C ALA A 26 35.50 -31.63 19.17
N ALA A 27 36.39 -32.59 18.98
CA ALA A 27 36.12 -33.83 18.25
C ALA A 27 35.85 -34.97 19.24
N CYS A 28 35.06 -35.94 18.82
CA CYS A 28 34.88 -37.17 19.58
C CYS A 28 36.20 -37.95 19.66
N GLY A 29 36.59 -38.40 20.84
CA GLY A 29 37.81 -39.20 21.02
C GLY A 29 37.75 -40.60 20.40
N ASP A 30 36.56 -41.05 19.98
CA ASP A 30 36.31 -42.39 19.45
C ASP A 30 36.15 -42.36 17.91
N CYS A 31 35.16 -41.62 17.40
CA CYS A 31 34.89 -41.55 15.96
C CYS A 31 35.44 -40.30 15.25
N SER A 32 36.18 -39.42 15.94
CA SER A 32 36.68 -38.14 15.43
C SER A 32 35.63 -37.15 14.90
N ASN A 33 34.32 -37.45 15.01
CA ASN A 33 33.28 -36.56 14.52
C ASN A 33 33.19 -35.29 15.39
N ILE A 34 32.89 -34.15 14.75
CA ILE A 34 32.83 -32.85 15.43
C ILE A 34 31.62 -32.81 16.35
N LEU A 35 31.85 -32.56 17.63
CA LEU A 35 30.79 -32.42 18.62
C LEU A 35 30.17 -31.03 18.48
N ALA A 36 28.86 -30.97 18.25
CA ALA A 36 28.14 -29.72 18.11
C ALA A 36 28.39 -28.82 19.33
N VAL A 37 28.90 -27.62 19.09
CA VAL A 37 29.31 -26.67 20.14
C VAL A 37 28.10 -26.34 21.01
N ILE A 38 28.10 -26.82 22.25
CA ILE A 38 26.97 -26.71 23.21
C ILE A 38 26.78 -25.26 23.74
N GLY A 39 27.53 -24.29 23.22
CA GLY A 39 27.40 -22.87 23.55
C GLY A 39 26.48 -22.08 22.63
N SER A 40 26.03 -22.65 21.51
CA SER A 40 25.06 -21.99 20.63
C SER A 40 23.68 -22.08 21.27
N LYS A 41 23.32 -21.08 22.09
CA LYS A 41 21.91 -20.76 22.30
C LYS A 41 21.35 -20.55 20.89
N ARG A 42 20.65 -21.55 20.34
CA ARG A 42 19.87 -21.36 19.12
C ARG A 42 19.04 -20.09 19.38
N PRO A 43 19.15 -19.05 18.54
CA PRO A 43 18.43 -17.81 18.81
C PRO A 43 16.94 -18.16 18.78
N LEU A 44 16.29 -18.11 19.94
CA LEU A 44 14.83 -18.26 20.11
C LEU A 44 14.03 -17.36 19.14
N ILE A 45 14.69 -16.35 18.58
CA ILE A 45 14.21 -15.42 17.57
C ILE A 45 13.81 -16.13 16.26
N ALA A 46 14.50 -17.20 15.84
CA ALA A 46 14.16 -17.91 14.61
C ALA A 46 12.77 -18.58 14.67
N SER A 47 12.31 -18.94 15.87
CA SER A 47 10.97 -19.52 16.06
C SER A 47 9.86 -18.45 16.13
N LEU A 48 10.16 -17.24 16.61
CA LEU A 48 9.18 -16.15 16.67
C LEU A 48 8.85 -15.59 15.28
N LEU A 49 9.86 -15.49 14.39
CA LEU A 49 9.65 -15.01 13.03
C LEU A 49 8.69 -15.92 12.23
N GLY A 50 8.78 -17.24 12.42
CA GLY A 50 7.85 -18.18 11.80
C GLY A 50 6.39 -18.00 12.26
N ILE A 51 6.18 -17.62 13.52
CA ILE A 51 4.84 -17.36 14.08
C ILE A 51 4.26 -16.06 13.50
N ILE A 52 5.07 -15.01 13.40
CA ILE A 52 4.64 -13.70 12.88
C ILE A 52 4.23 -13.80 11.40
N VAL A 53 4.99 -14.55 10.59
CA VAL A 53 4.67 -14.75 9.16
C VAL A 53 3.36 -15.51 8.99
N ASN A 54 3.12 -16.54 9.82
CA ASN A 54 1.84 -17.28 9.80
C ASN A 54 0.65 -16.43 10.25
N LEU A 55 0.81 -15.58 11.27
CA LEU A 55 -0.26 -14.69 11.73
C LEU A 55 -0.66 -13.67 10.67
N TRP A 56 0.29 -13.11 9.94
CA TRP A 56 -0.01 -12.19 8.84
C TRP A 56 -0.77 -12.89 7.70
N PHE A 57 -0.38 -14.12 7.34
CA PHE A 57 -1.07 -14.90 6.31
C PHE A 57 -2.53 -15.20 6.67
N VAL A 58 -2.81 -15.53 7.95
CA VAL A 58 -4.17 -15.74 8.44
C VAL A 58 -5.00 -14.45 8.32
N TRP A 59 -4.45 -13.29 8.70
CA TRP A 59 -5.15 -12.01 8.55
C TRP A 59 -5.42 -11.63 7.09
N VAL A 60 -4.50 -11.92 6.17
CA VAL A 60 -4.68 -11.70 4.72
C VAL A 60 -5.82 -12.57 4.19
N LEU A 61 -5.87 -13.85 4.56
CA LEU A 61 -6.96 -14.75 4.15
C LEU A 61 -8.31 -14.28 4.71
N VAL A 62 -8.37 -13.89 5.97
CA VAL A 62 -9.59 -13.33 6.58
C VAL A 62 -10.05 -12.07 5.84
N PHE A 63 -9.14 -11.16 5.48
CA PHE A 63 -9.48 -9.96 4.71
C PHE A 63 -10.01 -10.30 3.31
N ILE A 64 -9.37 -11.23 2.60
CA ILE A 64 -9.81 -11.68 1.27
C ILE A 64 -11.21 -12.30 1.34
N PHE A 65 -11.46 -13.20 2.29
CA PHE A 65 -12.74 -13.90 2.37
C PHE A 65 -13.88 -13.07 2.97
N ILE A 66 -13.61 -12.05 3.79
CA ILE A 66 -14.66 -11.22 4.40
C ILE A 66 -14.91 -9.94 3.61
N VAL A 67 -13.86 -9.28 3.13
CA VAL A 67 -13.97 -7.93 2.55
C VAL A 67 -14.26 -7.97 1.05
N LEU A 68 -13.67 -8.90 0.29
CA LEU A 68 -13.89 -8.97 -1.16
C LEU A 68 -15.35 -9.29 -1.57
N PRO A 69 -16.08 -10.22 -0.92
CA PRO A 69 -17.46 -10.50 -1.30
C PRO A 69 -18.40 -9.31 -1.05
N HIS A 70 -18.01 -8.40 -0.15
CA HIS A 70 -18.79 -7.20 0.13
C HIS A 70 -18.66 -6.12 -0.95
N PHE A 71 -17.60 -6.17 -1.77
CA PHE A 71 -17.35 -5.21 -2.83
C PHE A 71 -18.06 -5.54 -4.15
N GLU A 72 -18.34 -6.82 -4.41
CA GLU A 72 -18.95 -7.26 -5.68
C GLU A 72 -20.45 -6.98 -5.80
N ASN A 73 -21.13 -6.60 -4.71
CA ASN A 73 -22.57 -6.42 -4.71
C ASN A 73 -23.04 -4.99 -5.05
N SER A 74 -22.13 -4.11 -5.50
CA SER A 74 -22.46 -2.75 -5.95
C SER A 74 -22.42 -2.64 -7.48
N THR A 75 -22.93 -3.63 -8.19
CA THR A 75 -23.33 -3.43 -9.59
C THR A 75 -24.70 -2.74 -9.59
N HIS A 76 -24.64 -1.41 -9.62
CA HIS A 76 -25.78 -0.52 -9.72
C HIS A 76 -26.60 -0.87 -10.97
N LYS A 77 -27.68 -1.65 -10.82
CA LYS A 77 -28.71 -1.82 -11.86
C LYS A 77 -29.39 -0.46 -12.06
N ASN A 78 -28.87 0.34 -12.99
CA ASN A 78 -29.52 1.56 -13.43
C ASN A 78 -30.66 1.20 -14.39
N SER A 79 -31.77 0.74 -13.83
CA SER A 79 -33.04 0.60 -14.56
C SER A 79 -33.77 1.94 -14.55
N ASN A 80 -33.42 2.84 -15.47
CA ASN A 80 -34.27 3.97 -15.82
C ASN A 80 -34.72 3.85 -17.27
N GLY A 81 -35.63 2.89 -17.48
CA GLY A 81 -36.61 2.98 -18.56
C GLY A 81 -37.58 4.11 -18.26
N ARG A 82 -37.15 5.36 -18.53
CA ARG A 82 -38.04 6.51 -18.56
C ARG A 82 -38.21 6.90 -20.02
N THR A 83 -39.30 6.41 -20.61
CA THR A 83 -39.84 6.91 -21.87
C THR A 83 -40.14 8.39 -21.71
N SER A 84 -39.18 9.23 -22.09
CA SER A 84 -39.41 10.67 -22.24
C SER A 84 -40.25 10.88 -23.50
N ASN A 85 -41.48 11.34 -23.31
CA ASN A 85 -42.25 11.96 -24.37
C ASN A 85 -41.48 13.19 -24.85
N ILE A 86 -40.78 13.04 -25.97
CA ILE A 86 -40.15 14.15 -26.69
C ILE A 86 -41.29 15.04 -27.20
N ARG A 87 -41.59 16.08 -26.43
CA ARG A 87 -42.33 17.24 -26.92
C ARG A 87 -41.39 17.95 -27.90
N LYS A 88 -41.77 17.98 -29.19
CA LYS A 88 -41.09 18.82 -30.19
C LYS A 88 -41.13 20.26 -29.70
N ILE A 89 -40.01 20.77 -29.22
CA ILE A 89 -39.83 22.18 -28.89
C ILE A 89 -39.42 22.88 -30.19
N SER A 90 -40.17 23.93 -30.50
CA SER A 90 -40.00 24.81 -31.66
C SER A 90 -38.60 25.44 -31.67
N PRO A 91 -37.94 25.54 -32.83
CA PRO A 91 -36.52 25.88 -32.92
C PRO A 91 -36.24 27.39 -32.99
N ASP A 92 -36.81 28.21 -32.08
CA ASP A 92 -36.68 29.68 -32.16
C ASP A 92 -36.36 30.41 -30.85
N GLU A 93 -35.74 29.74 -29.87
CA GLU A 93 -35.15 30.43 -28.71
C GLU A 93 -33.63 30.34 -28.73
N THR A 94 -33.02 31.30 -29.41
CA THR A 94 -31.59 31.60 -29.35
C THR A 94 -31.25 32.20 -27.99
N LEU A 95 -30.76 31.35 -27.07
CA LEU A 95 -30.03 31.81 -25.90
C LEU A 95 -28.62 32.22 -26.34
N ILE A 96 -28.42 33.53 -26.48
CA ILE A 96 -27.11 34.14 -26.65
C ILE A 96 -26.37 34.01 -25.31
N LEU A 97 -25.49 33.02 -25.21
CA LEU A 97 -24.40 33.01 -24.23
C LEU A 97 -23.25 33.83 -24.83
N ASP A 98 -22.93 34.94 -24.19
CA ASP A 98 -21.88 35.89 -24.62
C ASP A 98 -20.44 35.34 -24.49
N ASN A 99 -20.29 34.04 -24.21
CA ASN A 99 -19.03 33.31 -24.22
C ASN A 99 -19.35 31.85 -24.60
N GLY A 100 -19.38 31.55 -25.90
CA GLY A 100 -19.91 30.31 -26.46
C GLY A 100 -19.17 29.03 -26.07
N VAL A 101 -19.49 28.47 -24.90
CA VAL A 101 -19.26 27.04 -24.59
C VAL A 101 -20.50 26.48 -23.90
N LEU A 102 -21.32 25.77 -24.68
CA LEU A 102 -22.48 25.00 -24.22
C LEU A 102 -21.99 23.70 -23.60
N LEU A 103 -22.01 23.59 -22.27
CA LEU A 103 -21.82 22.33 -21.56
C LEU A 103 -23.19 21.67 -21.38
N THR A 104 -23.45 20.62 -22.15
CA THR A 104 -24.62 19.76 -21.99
C THR A 104 -24.48 18.89 -20.74
N ASP A 105 -25.49 18.92 -19.86
CA ASP A 105 -25.59 18.09 -18.67
C ASP A 105 -25.36 16.61 -18.99
N GLY A 106 -24.35 16.02 -18.36
CA GLY A 106 -24.05 14.59 -18.46
C GLY A 106 -22.79 14.23 -19.24
N GLN A 107 -22.05 15.21 -19.78
CA GLN A 107 -20.74 14.91 -20.35
C GLN A 107 -19.72 14.74 -19.22
N ALA A 108 -19.27 13.49 -19.00
CA ALA A 108 -18.12 13.20 -18.17
C ALA A 108 -16.95 14.05 -18.67
N ILE A 109 -16.57 15.06 -17.89
CA ILE A 109 -15.43 15.92 -18.19
C ILE A 109 -14.21 15.00 -18.22
N SER A 110 -13.67 14.77 -19.41
CA SER A 110 -12.40 14.09 -19.57
C SER A 110 -11.38 14.77 -18.66
N PRO A 111 -10.54 14.01 -17.94
CA PRO A 111 -9.50 14.59 -17.08
C PRO A 111 -8.77 15.69 -17.84
N VAL A 112 -8.77 16.91 -17.29
CA VAL A 112 -8.04 18.02 -17.89
C VAL A 112 -6.57 17.61 -17.92
N GLU A 113 -6.05 17.39 -19.13
CA GLU A 113 -4.66 17.01 -19.33
C GLU A 113 -3.78 18.24 -19.03
N ILE A 114 -3.25 18.29 -17.81
CA ILE A 114 -2.29 19.32 -17.42
C ILE A 114 -0.99 18.99 -18.14
N LYS A 115 -0.62 19.81 -19.13
CA LYS A 115 0.64 19.65 -19.86
C LYS A 115 1.80 19.63 -18.85
N PRO A 116 2.65 18.57 -18.84
CA PRO A 116 3.82 18.53 -17.99
C PRO A 116 4.77 19.66 -18.39
N GLY A 117 5.16 20.50 -17.43
CA GLY A 117 6.07 21.62 -17.72
C GLY A 117 6.26 22.68 -16.63
N ILE A 118 5.47 22.70 -15.56
CA ILE A 118 5.64 23.72 -14.50
C ILE A 118 6.51 23.15 -13.38
N ILE A 119 7.82 23.41 -13.49
CA ILE A 119 8.79 23.19 -12.40
C ILE A 119 8.90 24.51 -11.64
N SER A 120 7.98 24.75 -10.70
CA SER A 120 8.13 25.83 -9.73
C SER A 120 8.83 25.26 -8.49
N LYS A 121 10.07 25.71 -8.25
CA LYS A 121 10.81 25.44 -7.01
C LYS A 121 10.85 26.73 -6.22
N SER A 122 9.96 26.90 -5.23
CA SER A 122 10.12 27.92 -4.20
C SER A 122 10.29 27.23 -2.85
N PHE A 123 11.53 27.19 -2.36
CA PHE A 123 11.85 26.73 -1.01
C PHE A 123 12.16 27.89 -0.05
N ALA A 124 12.14 29.14 -0.55
CA ALA A 124 12.66 30.28 0.17
C ALA A 124 11.60 31.11 0.94
N SER A 125 10.31 30.93 0.66
CA SER A 125 9.27 31.84 1.17
C SER A 125 8.10 31.18 1.91
N GLY A 126 8.15 29.86 2.18
CA GLY A 126 7.02 29.15 2.79
C GLY A 126 5.75 29.12 1.92
N VAL A 127 5.86 29.54 0.66
CA VAL A 127 4.77 29.51 -0.32
C VAL A 127 4.70 28.10 -0.91
N ALA A 128 3.50 27.51 -0.93
CA ALA A 128 3.29 26.19 -1.52
C ALA A 128 3.74 26.19 -2.99
N PRO A 129 4.52 25.18 -3.43
CA PRO A 129 5.08 25.16 -4.79
C PRO A 129 4.04 24.90 -5.89
N LEU A 130 2.80 24.57 -5.50
CA LEU A 130 1.68 24.24 -6.38
C LEU A 130 0.45 25.05 -5.96
N GLU A 131 -0.08 25.85 -6.88
CA GLU A 131 -1.37 26.54 -6.75
C GLU A 131 -2.32 25.96 -7.80
N ILE A 132 -3.50 25.51 -7.36
CA ILE A 132 -4.55 24.99 -8.24
C ILE A 132 -5.72 25.98 -8.17
N LYS A 133 -5.98 26.66 -9.27
CA LYS A 133 -7.14 27.56 -9.39
C LYS A 133 -8.32 26.76 -9.92
N THR A 134 -9.41 26.78 -9.17
CA THR A 134 -10.63 26.04 -9.48
C THR A 134 -11.83 26.98 -9.66
N GLN A 135 -12.90 26.48 -10.30
CA GLN A 135 -14.16 27.20 -10.36
C GLN A 135 -14.93 27.02 -9.03
N ILE A 136 -15.68 28.03 -8.64
CA ILE A 136 -16.50 28.02 -7.42
C ILE A 136 -17.63 26.98 -7.58
N GLY A 137 -17.91 26.23 -6.51
CA GLY A 137 -19.07 25.33 -6.43
C GLY A 137 -18.86 23.91 -6.97
N ASN A 138 -17.65 23.56 -7.41
CA ASN A 138 -17.31 22.21 -7.86
C ASN A 138 -16.32 21.54 -6.89
N ASP A 139 -16.50 20.25 -6.64
CA ASP A 139 -15.51 19.47 -5.88
C ASP A 139 -14.44 18.91 -6.80
N TYR A 140 -13.20 18.83 -6.29
CA TYR A 140 -12.03 18.44 -7.07
C TYR A 140 -11.26 17.31 -6.41
N TYR A 141 -10.96 16.28 -7.19
CA TYR A 141 -9.97 15.27 -6.84
C TYR A 141 -8.63 15.61 -7.50
N VAL A 142 -7.63 15.85 -6.67
CA VAL A 142 -6.26 16.12 -7.11
C VAL A 142 -5.41 14.91 -6.81
N LYS A 143 -4.83 14.30 -7.85
CA LYS A 143 -3.89 13.18 -7.73
C LYS A 143 -2.54 13.62 -8.24
N ILE A 144 -1.55 13.67 -7.35
CA ILE A 144 -0.15 13.89 -7.71
C ILE A 144 0.46 12.52 -7.95
N VAL A 145 1.08 12.33 -9.11
CA VAL A 145 1.79 11.11 -9.49
C VAL A 145 3.27 11.38 -9.63
N ASN A 146 4.09 10.38 -9.31
CA ASN A 146 5.51 10.42 -9.63
C ASN A 146 5.67 10.24 -11.15
N ILE A 147 6.51 11.06 -11.77
CA ILE A 147 6.74 11.05 -13.21
C ILE A 147 7.46 9.78 -13.69
N GLU A 148 8.26 9.14 -12.84
CA GLU A 148 9.07 7.99 -13.22
C GLU A 148 8.26 6.70 -13.33
N ASP A 149 7.33 6.48 -12.40
CA ASP A 149 6.58 5.22 -12.29
C ASP A 149 5.06 5.39 -12.41
N ASN A 150 4.57 6.62 -12.64
CA ASN A 150 3.15 6.99 -12.69
C ASN A 150 2.34 6.57 -11.45
N LYS A 151 3.01 6.30 -10.31
CA LYS A 151 2.31 5.93 -9.08
C LYS A 151 1.83 7.17 -8.33
N PRO A 152 0.66 7.12 -7.67
CA PRO A 152 0.21 8.20 -6.81
C PRO A 152 1.19 8.42 -5.66
N SER A 153 1.62 9.67 -5.48
CA SER A 153 2.36 10.12 -4.31
C SER A 153 1.47 10.86 -3.30
N LEU A 154 0.45 11.56 -3.79
CA LEU A 154 -0.53 12.26 -2.96
C LEU A 154 -1.90 12.26 -3.63
N THR A 155 -2.96 12.10 -2.85
CA THR A 155 -4.33 12.34 -3.30
C THR A 155 -4.99 13.29 -2.32
N ALA A 156 -5.58 14.35 -2.82
CA ALA A 156 -6.33 15.33 -2.04
C ALA A 156 -7.73 15.48 -2.62
N TYR A 157 -8.72 15.57 -1.73
CA TYR A 157 -10.07 15.99 -2.08
C TYR A 157 -10.23 17.45 -1.65
N ILE A 158 -10.47 18.31 -2.63
CA ILE A 158 -10.69 19.74 -2.41
C ILE A 158 -12.17 19.98 -2.60
N ILE A 159 -12.85 20.29 -1.50
CA ILE A 159 -14.25 20.73 -1.54
C ILE A 159 -14.23 22.14 -2.12
N GLY A 160 -14.90 22.34 -3.25
CA GLY A 160 -14.98 23.64 -3.90
C GLY A 160 -15.57 24.63 -2.92
N GLY A 161 -14.81 25.67 -2.60
CA GLY A 161 -15.18 26.63 -1.57
C GLY A 161 -16.64 27.05 -1.74
N HIS A 162 -17.47 26.69 -0.76
CA HIS A 162 -18.65 27.48 -0.49
C HIS A 162 -18.13 28.92 -0.34
N PRO A 163 -18.69 29.93 -1.05
CA PRO A 163 -18.41 31.29 -0.67
C PRO A 163 -18.84 31.39 0.79
N LEU A 164 -17.87 31.54 1.69
CA LEU A 164 -18.14 31.81 3.09
C LEU A 164 -18.96 33.09 3.07
N ARG A 165 -20.26 32.94 3.36
CA ARG A 165 -21.26 33.99 3.30
C ARG A 165 -21.17 34.86 4.53
#